data_AF-A0A024RZT9-F1
#
_entry.id   AF-A0A024RZT9-F1
#
_cell.length_a   1.000
_cell.length_b   1.000
_cell.length_c   1.000
_cell.angle_alpha   90.00
_cell.angle_beta   90.00
_cell.angle_gamma   90.00
#
_symmetry.space_group_name_H-M   'P 1'
#
loop_
_entity.id
_entity.type
_entity.pdbx_description
1 polymer ?
#
loop_
_entity_poly.entity_id
_entity_poly.type
_entity_poly.pdbx_seq_one_letter_code
_entity_poly.pdbx_strand_id
1 'polypeptide(L)'
;PDLQNTVASRQKLEGQRQENLGVQKEFENIGEDETIYKLVGPVLLKQEKFEAESTVKGRLDFIGSEITRLEGQIKETQANIEKKKTEI
;
A
#
# COMPACT_ATOMS: atom_id res chain seq x y z
N PRO A 1 9.00 1.95 22.06
CA PRO A 1 9.36 0.93 21.04
C PRO A 1 8.21 0.68 20.05
N ASP A 2 7.01 0.35 20.53
CA ASP A 2 5.90 -0.05 19.65
C ASP A 2 5.36 1.08 18.77
N LEU A 3 5.16 2.29 19.32
CA LEU A 3 4.66 3.43 18.54
C LEU A 3 5.60 3.79 17.37
N GLN A 4 6.92 3.81 17.61
CA GLN A 4 7.91 4.11 16.57
C GLN A 4 7.91 3.07 15.46
N ASN A 5 7.78 1.78 15.81
CA ASN A 5 7.68 0.69 14.82
C ASN A 5 6.40 0.78 13.99
N THR A 6 5.26 1.12 14.61
CA THR A 6 3.98 1.32 13.91
C THR A 6 4.05 2.51 12.96
N VAL A 7 4.64 3.62 13.38
CA VAL A 7 4.86 4.81 12.53
C VAL A 7 5.77 4.48 11.35
N ALA A 8 6.89 3.81 11.58
CA ALA A 8 7.81 3.40 10.50
C ALA A 8 7.12 2.46 9.50
N SER A 9 6.31 1.51 9.99
CA SER A 9 5.54 0.61 9.14
C SER A 9 4.52 1.37 8.27
N ARG A 10 3.82 2.36 8.85
CA ARG A 10 2.88 3.22 8.11
C ARG A 10 3.60 4.02 7.03
N GLN A 11 4.75 4.60 7.34
CA GLN A 11 5.55 5.36 6.37
C GLN A 11 6.02 4.47 5.20
N LYS A 12 6.46 3.24 5.50
CA LYS A 12 6.83 2.26 4.47
C LYS A 12 5.64 1.93 3.55
N LEU A 13 4.46 1.69 4.10
CA LEU A 13 3.26 1.42 3.31
C LEU A 13 2.86 2.61 2.44
N GLU A 14 3.03 3.86 2.92
CA GLU A 14 2.76 5.04 2.08
C GLU A 14 3.67 5.09 0.85
N GLY A 15 4.96 4.79 1.01
CA GLY A 15 5.88 4.70 -0.12
C GLY A 15 5.44 3.65 -1.14
N GLN A 16 5.09 2.45 -0.67
CA GLN A 16 4.57 1.38 -1.54
C GLN A 16 3.26 1.76 -2.22
N ARG A 17 2.37 2.49 -1.53
CA ARG A 17 1.11 2.98 -2.10
C ARG A 17 1.38 3.94 -3.24
N GLN A 18 2.32 4.88 -3.06
CA GLN A 18 2.67 5.86 -4.07
C GLN A 18 3.25 5.21 -5.33
N GLU A 19 4.10 4.19 -5.17
CA GLU A 19 4.61 3.39 -6.29
C GLU A 19 3.48 2.69 -7.05
N ASN A 20 2.53 2.07 -6.35
CA ASN A 20 1.39 1.39 -6.99
C ASN A 20 0.42 2.38 -7.66
N LEU A 21 0.24 3.59 -7.11
CA LEU A 21 -0.51 4.67 -7.75
C LEU A 21 0.17 5.14 -9.03
N GLY A 22 1.50 5.20 -9.05
CA GLY A 22 2.27 5.47 -10.27
C GLY A 22 1.98 4.41 -11.34
N VAL A 23 2.08 3.13 -10.99
CA VAL A 23 1.77 2.03 -11.91
C VAL A 23 0.32 2.11 -12.41
N GLN A 24 -0.65 2.38 -11.53
CA GLN A 24 -2.06 2.54 -11.94
C GLN A 24 -2.24 3.64 -12.98
N LYS A 25 -1.56 4.78 -12.83
CA LYS A 25 -1.60 5.87 -13.80
C LYS A 25 -0.98 5.49 -15.14
N GLU A 26 0.08 4.68 -15.14
CA GLU A 26 0.65 4.17 -16.40
C GLU A 26 -0.36 3.28 -17.14
N PHE A 27 -1.15 2.47 -16.43
CA PHE A 27 -2.22 1.67 -17.04
C PHE A 27 -3.28 2.50 -17.77
N GLU A 28 -3.55 3.73 -17.32
CA GLU A 28 -4.47 4.66 -18.00
C GLU A 28 -3.97 5.06 -19.40
N ASN A 29 -2.66 4.95 -19.66
CA ASN A 29 -2.04 5.31 -20.94
C ASN A 29 -1.76 4.10 -21.85
N ILE A 30 -1.99 2.87 -21.38
CA ILE A 30 -1.75 1.65 -22.16
C ILE A 30 -2.85 1.47 -23.22
N GLY A 31 -2.47 1.35 -24.50
CA GLY A 31 -3.40 1.09 -25.59
C GLY A 31 -4.10 -0.28 -25.53
N GLU A 32 -5.20 -0.45 -26.26
CA GLU A 32 -5.95 -1.73 -26.28
C GLU A 32 -5.16 -2.88 -26.93
N ASP A 33 -4.26 -2.57 -27.87
CA ASP A 33 -3.45 -3.56 -28.60
C ASP A 33 -2.07 -3.82 -27.97
N GLU A 34 -1.78 -3.22 -26.82
CA GLU A 34 -0.49 -3.40 -26.15
C GLU A 34 -0.42 -4.74 -25.39
N THR A 35 0.75 -5.38 -25.45
CA THR A 35 0.97 -6.65 -24.78
C THR A 35 1.63 -6.45 -23.41
N ILE A 36 0.97 -6.91 -22.36
CA ILE A 36 1.48 -6.84 -20.99
C ILE A 36 2.18 -8.16 -20.63
N TYR A 37 3.34 -8.04 -19.98
CA TYR A 37 4.08 -9.17 -19.44
C TYR A 37 4.35 -8.99 -17.94
N LYS A 38 4.18 -10.08 -17.19
CA LYS A 38 4.54 -10.18 -15.78
C LYS A 38 5.85 -10.93 -15.63
N LEU A 39 6.82 -10.31 -14.94
CA LEU A 39 8.06 -10.97 -14.55
C LEU A 39 7.81 -11.90 -13.35
N VAL A 40 8.09 -13.20 -13.53
CA VAL A 40 8.02 -14.22 -12.48
C VAL A 40 9.34 -14.98 -12.47
N GLY A 41 10.17 -14.74 -11.45
CA GLY A 41 11.54 -15.28 -11.44
C GLY A 41 12.32 -14.81 -12.67
N PRO A 42 12.96 -15.71 -13.45
CA PRO A 42 13.68 -15.35 -14.67
C PRO A 42 12.80 -15.28 -15.93
N VAL A 43 11.47 -15.48 -15.84
CA VAL A 43 10.59 -15.59 -17.02
C VAL A 43 9.57 -14.44 -17.11
N LEU A 44 9.23 -14.07 -18.35
CA LEU A 44 8.14 -13.15 -18.67
C LEU A 44 6.90 -13.95 -19.09
N LEU A 45 5.81 -13.78 -18.38
CA LEU A 45 4.52 -14.41 -18.68
C LEU A 45 3.59 -13.35 -19.28
N LYS A 46 3.01 -13.63 -20.45
CA LYS A 46 1.97 -12.77 -21.02
C LYS A 46 0.78 -12.74 -20.05
N GLN A 47 0.26 -11.55 -19.78
CA GLN A 47 -0.86 -11.34 -18.88
C GLN A 47 -1.91 -10.45 -19.56
N GLU A 48 -3.19 -10.76 -19.34
CA GLU A 48 -4.29 -9.95 -19.83
C GLU A 48 -4.35 -8.59 -19.10
N LYS A 49 -4.67 -7.52 -19.85
CA LYS A 49 -4.69 -6.15 -19.30
C LYS A 49 -5.57 -6.02 -18.06
N PHE A 50 -6.79 -6.56 -18.14
CA PHE A 50 -7.75 -6.48 -17.03
C PHE A 50 -7.23 -7.18 -15.76
N GLU A 51 -6.49 -8.28 -15.89
CA GLU A 51 -5.93 -9.01 -14.74
C GLU A 51 -4.78 -8.23 -14.09
N ALA A 52 -3.96 -7.59 -14.91
CA ALA A 52 -2.86 -6.75 -14.44
C ALA A 52 -3.40 -5.53 -13.68
N GLU A 53 -4.42 -4.85 -14.23
CA GLU A 53 -5.11 -3.73 -13.58
C GLU A 53 -5.79 -4.15 -12.27
N SER A 54 -6.50 -5.27 -12.28
CA SER A 54 -7.15 -5.83 -11.09
C SER A 54 -6.13 -6.13 -9.98
N THR A 55 -4.95 -6.64 -10.35
CA THR A 55 -3.85 -6.90 -9.40
C THR A 55 -3.34 -5.61 -8.76
N VAL A 56 -3.15 -4.54 -9.55
CA VAL A 56 -2.71 -3.23 -9.03
C VAL A 56 -3.76 -2.64 -8.10
N LYS A 57 -5.04 -2.69 -8.50
CA LYS A 57 -6.16 -2.22 -7.68
C LYS A 57 -6.24 -2.96 -6.35
N GLY A 58 -6.19 -4.29 -6.37
CA GLY A 58 -6.23 -5.11 -5.15
C GLY A 58 -5.08 -4.80 -4.19
N ARG A 59 -3.87 -4.50 -4.71
CA ARG A 59 -2.75 -4.05 -3.89
C ARG A 59 -3.00 -2.68 -3.26
N LEU A 60 -3.54 -1.72 -4.02
CA LEU A 60 -3.89 -0.40 -3.50
C LEU A 60 -4.94 -0.48 -2.40
N ASP A 61 -5.98 -1.30 -2.59
CA ASP A 61 -7.05 -1.51 -1.60
C ASP A 61 -6.48 -2.12 -0.32
N PHE A 62 -5.65 -3.16 -0.44
CA PHE A 62 -4.98 -3.79 0.69
C PHE A 62 -4.08 -2.79 1.45
N ILE A 63 -3.18 -2.09 0.75
CA ILE A 63 -2.27 -1.11 1.35
C ILE A 63 -3.06 0.02 2.04
N GLY A 64 -4.12 0.52 1.42
CA GLY A 64 -4.99 1.55 2.00
C GLY A 64 -5.67 1.10 3.29
N SER A 65 -6.17 -0.14 3.32
CA SER A 65 -6.76 -0.74 4.51
C SER A 65 -5.74 -0.88 5.65
N GLU A 66 -4.52 -1.30 5.34
CA GLU A 66 -3.45 -1.45 6.31
C GLU A 66 -2.94 -0.11 6.86
N ILE A 67 -2.86 0.93 6.02
CA ILE A 67 -2.55 2.29 6.49
C ILE A 67 -3.61 2.76 7.50
N THR A 68 -4.89 2.57 7.18
CA THR A 68 -6.00 2.96 8.07
C THR A 68 -5.92 2.21 9.41
N ARG A 69 -5.61 0.91 9.38
CA ARG A 69 -5.40 0.09 10.58
C ARG A 69 -4.26 0.62 11.44
N LEU A 70 -3.10 0.91 10.85
CA LEU A 70 -1.94 1.44 11.56
C LEU A 70 -2.19 2.84 12.14
N GLU A 71 -2.91 3.70 11.41
CA GLU A 71 -3.29 5.02 11.91
C GLU A 71 -4.23 4.92 13.12
N GLY A 72 -5.14 3.95 13.14
CA GLY A 72 -5.95 3.63 14.32
C GLY A 72 -5.09 3.25 15.52
N GLN A 73 -4.14 2.34 15.34
CA GLN A 73 -3.22 1.89 16.40
C GLN A 73 -2.34 3.03 16.93
N ILE A 74 -1.86 3.91 16.05
CA ILE A 74 -1.09 5.10 16.41
C ILE A 74 -1.93 6.01 17.31
N LYS A 75 -3.15 6.33 16.90
CA LYS A 75 -4.07 7.20 17.66
C LYS A 75 -4.39 6.63 19.04
N GLU A 76 -4.70 5.34 19.11
CA GLU A 76 -4.99 4.66 20.38
C GLU A 76 -3.79 4.69 21.33
N THR A 77 -2.60 4.36 20.81
CA THR A 77 -1.37 4.36 21.60
C THR A 77 -1.03 5.75 22.13
N GLN A 78 -1.17 6.78 21.29
CA GLN A 78 -0.98 8.18 21.70
C GLN A 78 -1.99 8.61 22.77
N ALA A 79 -3.27 8.29 22.61
CA ALA A 79 -4.29 8.60 23.60
C ALA A 79 -4.02 7.94 24.95
N ASN A 80 -3.54 6.69 24.96
CA ASN A 80 -3.17 5.99 26.19
C ASN A 80 -1.95 6.61 26.89
N ILE A 81 -0.98 7.12 26.13
CA ILE A 81 0.17 7.85 26.67
C ILE A 81 -0.29 9.15 27.35
N GLU A 82 -1.14 9.93 26.69
CA GLU A 82 -1.64 11.21 27.24
C GLU A 82 -2.50 11.02 28.49
N LYS A 83 -3.36 10.00 28.53
CA LYS A 83 -4.13 9.65 29.74
C LYS A 83 -3.22 9.39 30.93
N LYS A 84 -2.22 8.52 30.77
CA LYS A 84 -1.25 8.21 31.84
C LYS A 84 -0.48 9.44 32.30
N LYS A 85 -0.17 10.37 31.39
CA LYS A 85 0.52 11.63 31.73
C LYS A 85 -0.34 12.57 32.58
N THR A 86 -1.66 12.52 32.41
CA THR A 86 -2.63 13.37 33.14
C THR A 86 -2.98 12.79 34.53
N GLU A 87 -2.76 11.49 34.73
CA GLU A 87 -2.97 10.79 36.02
C GLU A 87 -1.80 10.93 37.01
N ILE A 88 -0.72 11.63 36.62
CA ILE A 88 0.46 11.96 37.45
C ILE A 88 0.34 13.41 37.90
#